data_AF-A0A525CM71-F1
#
_entry.id   AF-A0A525CM71-F1
#
_cell.length_a   1.000
_cell.length_b   1.000
_cell.length_c   1.000
_cell.angle_alpha   90.00
_cell.angle_beta   90.00
_cell.angle_gamma   90.00
#
_symmetry.space_group_name_H-M   'P 1'
#
loop_
_entity.id
_entity.type
_entity.pdbx_description
1 polymer ?
#
loop_
_entity_poly.entity_id
_entity_poly.type
_entity_poly.pdbx_seq_one_letter_code
_entity_poly.pdbx_strand_id
1 'polypeptide(L)'
;MIPATFDVPFLPDQPYLELLKRFSTRLQSVHFSLGNPTIADARFPLHQYSLDDLLQGLEFLDAIPGLALLNSRFHGQELLAGSHTLQHIVRILERLHERGRLQGVVFADFYLLTALAKAAPSLCSQIEAVPSINFMLDTGAKAVSLYRRIETTGFCPPTRMVLDRCLNRDLAGLQATSTGIRKQLPHMRLLLLANEGCLLHCPFKPAHDSLMALSRMQGGPACDASLNRDLGCTRLFHDQPEEIFRSPLIRPEDLGLYDGFVDGFKLCGRTRGARTLTSLLHAYMNGQYVGNLLELADTMECLSHVMFVDNTRIPQTFAATAAGCGLDCDACGLCRGLAEDLVRREQPGIAPVDT
;
A
#
# COMPACT_ATOMS: atom_id res chain seq x y z
N MET A 1 18.32 -3.22 18.62
CA MET A 1 17.20 -3.35 17.67
C MET A 1 17.51 -2.43 16.50
N ILE A 2 17.53 -2.94 15.26
CA ILE A 2 17.78 -2.11 14.08
C ILE A 2 16.47 -1.33 13.82
N PRO A 3 16.52 0.00 13.61
CA PRO A 3 15.30 0.77 13.36
C PRO A 3 14.57 0.25 12.12
N ALA A 4 13.25 0.09 12.20
CA ALA A 4 12.42 -0.25 11.05
C ALA A 4 12.64 0.76 9.91
N THR A 5 12.66 0.24 8.68
CA THR A 5 12.81 1.03 7.45
C THR A 5 11.55 0.93 6.59
N PHE A 6 11.33 1.92 5.71
CA PHE A 6 10.02 2.12 5.09
C PHE A 6 10.06 2.39 3.58
N ASP A 7 9.07 1.85 2.87
CA ASP A 7 8.62 2.32 1.56
C ASP A 7 7.40 3.23 1.75
N VAL A 8 7.50 4.52 1.40
CA VAL A 8 6.49 5.52 1.76
C VAL A 8 5.92 6.25 0.54
N PRO A 9 4.68 6.78 0.61
CA PRO A 9 4.12 7.55 -0.49
C PRO A 9 4.94 8.81 -0.75
N PHE A 10 5.13 9.15 -2.01
CA PHE A 10 5.67 10.45 -2.43
C PHE A 10 4.55 11.39 -2.84
N LEU A 11 4.68 12.65 -2.46
CA LEU A 11 3.93 13.78 -3.00
C LEU A 11 4.91 14.94 -3.24
N PRO A 12 4.79 15.70 -4.35
CA PRO A 12 5.60 16.89 -4.60
C PRO A 12 5.09 18.07 -3.76
N ASP A 13 5.18 17.94 -2.44
CA ASP A 13 4.79 18.95 -1.45
C ASP A 13 6.01 19.30 -0.58
N GLN A 14 6.42 20.57 -0.58
CA GLN A 14 7.70 20.97 0.00
C GLN A 14 7.86 20.63 1.50
N PRO A 15 6.90 20.94 2.39
CA PRO A 15 6.98 20.51 3.80
C PRO A 15 7.10 18.99 3.97
N TYR A 16 6.36 18.21 3.17
CA TYR A 16 6.44 16.77 3.22
C TYR A 16 7.78 16.22 2.68
N LEU A 17 8.32 16.82 1.62
CA LEU A 17 9.64 16.47 1.08
C LEU A 17 10.76 16.73 2.10
N GLU A 18 10.71 17.83 2.83
CA GLU A 18 11.66 18.14 3.92
C GLU A 18 11.61 17.08 5.02
N LEU A 19 10.40 16.62 5.36
CA LEU A 19 10.21 15.55 6.32
C LEU A 19 10.78 14.21 5.83
N LEU A 20 10.53 13.85 4.57
CA LEU A 20 11.11 12.65 3.96
C LEU A 20 12.64 12.71 3.98
N LYS A 21 13.23 13.86 3.66
CA LYS A 21 14.68 14.07 3.70
C LYS A 21 15.24 13.92 5.11
N ARG A 22 14.55 14.45 6.12
CA ARG A 22 14.91 14.27 7.54
C ARG A 22 14.93 12.80 7.96
N PHE A 23 14.04 11.97 7.41
CA PHE A 23 13.96 10.54 7.69
C PHE A 23 14.66 9.64 6.67
N SER A 24 15.45 10.21 5.75
CA SER A 24 16.07 9.50 4.61
C SER A 24 16.81 8.21 4.97
N THR A 25 17.50 8.17 6.12
CA THR A 25 18.23 6.98 6.61
C THR A 25 17.32 5.79 6.97
N ARG A 26 16.02 6.03 7.09
CA ARG A 26 14.99 5.02 7.37
C ARG A 26 14.08 4.75 6.17
N LEU A 27 14.34 5.35 5.01
CA LEU A 27 13.55 5.15 3.81
C LEU A 27 14.26 4.23 2.82
N GLN A 28 13.62 3.11 2.47
CA GLN A 28 14.10 2.20 1.41
C GLN A 28 13.69 2.64 0.01
N SER A 29 12.58 3.36 -0.10
CA SER A 29 12.08 3.97 -1.33
C SER A 29 10.95 4.94 -1.04
N VAL A 30 10.62 5.70 -2.07
CA VAL A 30 9.33 6.34 -2.19
C VAL A 30 8.58 5.81 -3.41
N HIS A 31 7.25 5.78 -3.35
CA HIS A 31 6.41 5.39 -4.49
C HIS A 31 5.43 6.49 -4.89
N PHE A 32 5.25 6.71 -6.19
CA PHE A 32 4.53 7.87 -6.73
C PHE A 32 3.59 7.51 -7.89
N SER A 33 2.58 8.36 -8.10
CA SER A 33 1.82 8.36 -9.36
C SER A 33 2.66 9.04 -10.45
N LEU A 34 2.42 8.68 -11.71
CA LEU A 34 2.93 9.46 -12.84
C LEU A 34 2.20 10.80 -13.02
N GLY A 35 1.23 11.14 -12.16
CA GLY A 35 0.54 12.44 -12.14
C GLY A 35 -0.44 12.66 -13.29
N ASN A 36 -0.49 11.73 -14.25
CA ASN A 36 -1.36 11.82 -15.42
C ASN A 36 -2.71 11.13 -15.17
N PRO A 37 -3.85 11.84 -15.29
CA PRO A 37 -5.17 11.25 -15.07
C PRO A 37 -5.52 10.13 -16.06
N THR A 38 -4.90 10.06 -17.25
CA THR A 38 -5.15 8.99 -18.24
C THR A 38 -4.35 7.71 -17.99
N ILE A 39 -3.34 7.77 -17.11
CA ILE A 39 -2.57 6.61 -16.71
C ILE A 39 -3.23 6.00 -15.48
N ALA A 40 -3.75 4.79 -15.62
CA ALA A 40 -4.39 4.09 -14.52
C ALA A 40 -3.32 3.62 -13.51
N ASP A 41 -3.50 4.00 -12.25
CA ASP A 41 -2.87 3.35 -11.10
C ASP A 41 -3.95 2.93 -10.09
N ALA A 42 -3.59 2.27 -8.99
CA ALA A 42 -4.57 1.67 -8.07
C ALA A 42 -5.41 2.68 -7.24
N ARG A 43 -5.29 3.99 -7.45
CA ARG A 43 -6.03 5.02 -6.70
C ARG A 43 -6.43 6.21 -7.59
N PHE A 44 -7.39 7.02 -7.13
CA PHE A 44 -7.69 8.31 -7.75
C PHE A 44 -6.81 9.42 -7.19
N PRO A 45 -6.10 10.21 -8.02
CA PRO A 45 -5.27 11.30 -7.51
C PRO A 45 -6.15 12.41 -6.93
N LEU A 46 -5.88 12.83 -5.69
CA LEU A 46 -6.48 14.04 -5.11
C LEU A 46 -5.99 15.31 -5.81
N HIS A 47 -4.73 15.30 -6.25
CA HIS A 47 -4.06 16.44 -6.86
C HIS A 47 -3.34 15.98 -8.12
N GLN A 48 -3.48 16.74 -9.19
CA GLN A 48 -2.68 16.57 -10.40
C GLN A 48 -1.42 17.42 -10.26
N TYR A 49 -0.28 16.87 -10.65
CA TYR A 49 0.99 17.57 -10.68
C TYR A 49 1.69 17.29 -12.01
N SER A 50 2.50 18.22 -12.47
CA SER A 50 3.23 18.07 -13.71
C SER A 50 4.38 17.07 -13.55
N LEU A 51 4.91 16.57 -14.67
CA LEU A 51 6.13 15.77 -14.66
C LEU A 51 7.33 16.56 -14.11
N ASP A 52 7.35 17.87 -14.30
CA ASP A 52 8.43 18.72 -13.80
C ASP A 52 8.36 18.87 -12.27
N ASP A 53 7.17 19.01 -11.69
CA ASP A 53 6.97 19.00 -10.22
C ASP A 53 7.40 17.65 -9.61
N LEU A 54 7.02 16.55 -10.27
CA LEU A 54 7.42 15.20 -9.87
C LEU A 54 8.94 15.05 -9.88
N LEU A 55 9.60 15.46 -10.98
CA LEU A 55 11.05 15.41 -11.11
C LEU A 55 11.75 16.27 -10.06
N GLN A 56 11.30 17.52 -9.87
CA GLN A 56 11.89 18.44 -8.89
C GLN A 56 11.81 17.86 -7.47
N GLY A 57 10.67 17.31 -7.08
CA GLY A 57 10.53 16.68 -5.77
C GLY A 57 11.36 15.41 -5.61
N LEU A 58 11.47 14.56 -6.64
CA LEU A 58 12.32 13.37 -6.61
C LEU A 58 13.83 13.71 -6.62
N GLU A 59 14.23 14.78 -7.30
CA GLU A 59 15.59 15.31 -7.28
C GLU A 59 15.95 15.85 -5.89
N PHE A 60 14.99 16.48 -5.19
CA PHE A 60 15.20 16.97 -3.82
C PHE A 60 15.53 15.85 -2.80
N LEU A 61 14.98 14.66 -3.01
CA LEU A 61 15.19 13.46 -2.18
C LEU A 61 16.52 12.73 -2.45
N ASP A 62 17.23 13.11 -3.52
CA ASP A 62 18.59 12.67 -3.85
C ASP A 62 18.81 11.14 -3.90
N ALA A 63 19.23 10.50 -2.81
CA ALA A 63 19.58 9.08 -2.82
C ALA A 63 18.40 8.11 -2.65
N ILE A 64 17.18 8.60 -2.34
CA ILE A 64 16.04 7.72 -2.05
C ILE A 64 15.47 7.13 -3.35
N PRO A 65 15.43 5.79 -3.53
CA PRO A 65 14.95 5.19 -4.77
C PRO A 65 13.46 5.49 -5.04
N GLY A 66 13.15 5.88 -6.27
CA GLY A 66 11.79 6.15 -6.73
C GLY A 66 11.13 4.96 -7.43
N LEU A 67 9.89 4.62 -7.05
CA LEU A 67 9.09 3.56 -7.66
C LEU A 67 7.80 4.13 -8.28
N ALA A 68 7.67 4.03 -9.60
CA ALA A 68 6.48 4.49 -10.31
C ALA A 68 5.33 3.47 -10.17
N LEU A 69 4.14 3.93 -9.81
CA LEU A 69 2.97 3.07 -9.66
C LEU A 69 2.24 2.91 -11.01
N LEU A 70 2.19 1.66 -11.48
CA LEU A 70 1.41 1.19 -12.65
C LEU A 70 0.62 -0.06 -12.25
N ASN A 71 0.01 -0.01 -11.06
CA ASN A 71 -0.48 -1.15 -10.31
C ASN A 71 -2.01 -1.27 -10.30
N SER A 72 -2.71 -0.67 -11.27
CA SER A 72 -4.12 -0.98 -11.52
C SER A 72 -4.29 -2.47 -11.79
N ARG A 73 -5.42 -3.02 -11.34
CA ARG A 73 -5.68 -4.47 -11.42
C ARG A 73 -5.65 -5.00 -12.86
N PHE A 74 -6.10 -4.20 -13.80
CA PHE A 74 -6.05 -4.48 -15.24
C PHE A 74 -6.05 -3.18 -16.03
N HIS A 75 -5.61 -3.26 -17.29
CA HIS A 75 -5.61 -2.14 -18.22
C HIS A 75 -6.42 -2.45 -19.48
N GLY A 76 -6.88 -1.40 -20.16
CA GLY A 76 -7.70 -1.51 -21.36
C GLY A 76 -6.91 -2.04 -22.56
N GLN A 77 -7.59 -2.78 -23.44
CA GLN A 77 -6.98 -3.41 -24.61
C GLN A 77 -6.25 -2.41 -25.51
N GLU A 78 -6.78 -1.20 -25.67
CA GLU A 78 -6.15 -0.14 -26.46
C GLU A 78 -4.74 0.20 -25.95
N LEU A 79 -4.59 0.39 -24.63
CA LEU A 79 -3.28 0.62 -24.00
C LEU A 79 -2.32 -0.54 -24.29
N LEU A 80 -2.80 -1.76 -24.11
CA LEU A 80 -2.01 -2.98 -24.24
C LEU A 80 -1.60 -3.26 -25.69
N ALA A 81 -2.34 -2.75 -26.68
CA ALA A 81 -2.05 -2.88 -28.10
C ALA A 81 -0.97 -1.91 -28.62
N GLY A 82 -0.37 -1.09 -27.76
CA GLY A 82 0.70 -0.16 -28.14
C GLY A 82 0.23 1.25 -28.50
N SER A 83 -0.85 1.72 -27.86
CA SER A 83 -1.41 3.05 -28.12
C SER A 83 -0.46 4.21 -27.83
N HIS A 84 -0.87 5.41 -28.24
CA HIS A 84 -0.20 6.67 -27.85
C HIS A 84 -0.04 6.82 -26.34
N THR A 85 -0.98 6.28 -25.54
CA THR A 85 -0.90 6.30 -24.07
C THR A 85 0.23 5.41 -23.57
N LEU A 86 0.44 4.21 -24.13
CA LEU A 86 1.57 3.37 -23.77
C LEU A 86 2.90 4.06 -24.10
N GLN A 87 2.99 4.65 -25.29
CA GLN A 87 4.17 5.41 -25.71
C GLN A 87 4.40 6.64 -24.83
N HIS A 88 3.33 7.25 -24.31
CA HIS A 88 3.44 8.35 -23.36
C HIS A 88 3.95 7.89 -21.99
N ILE A 89 3.47 6.74 -21.48
CA ILE A 89 4.01 6.11 -20.26
C ILE A 89 5.50 5.86 -20.44
N VAL A 90 5.92 5.24 -21.55
CA VAL A 90 7.32 4.97 -21.87
C VAL A 90 8.15 6.25 -21.81
N ARG A 91 7.74 7.33 -22.49
CA ARG A 91 8.46 8.62 -22.47
C ARG A 91 8.60 9.21 -21.07
N ILE A 92 7.57 9.08 -20.22
CA ILE A 92 7.63 9.55 -18.83
C ILE A 92 8.67 8.72 -18.06
N LEU A 93 8.62 7.40 -18.17
CA LEU A 93 9.55 6.50 -17.47
C LEU A 93 10.99 6.70 -17.94
N GLU A 94 11.23 6.87 -19.24
CA GLU A 94 12.55 7.18 -19.82
C GLU A 94 13.10 8.48 -19.22
N ARG A 95 12.29 9.55 -19.20
CA ARG A 95 12.72 10.84 -18.64
C ARG A 95 13.03 10.75 -17.15
N LEU A 96 12.27 9.99 -16.37
CA LEU A 96 12.56 9.74 -14.95
C LEU A 96 13.85 8.92 -14.77
N HIS A 97 14.08 7.90 -15.62
CA HIS A 97 15.27 7.06 -15.60
C HIS A 97 16.54 7.81 -15.99
N GLU A 98 16.48 8.64 -17.03
CA GLU A 98 17.59 9.50 -17.48
C GLU A 98 18.06 10.47 -16.39
N ARG A 99 17.15 10.90 -15.52
CA ARG A 99 17.44 11.74 -14.34
C ARG A 99 17.86 10.91 -13.11
N GLY A 100 17.99 9.60 -13.25
CA GLY A 100 18.31 8.68 -12.15
C GLY A 100 17.26 8.68 -11.04
N ARG A 101 16.01 9.01 -11.35
CA ARG A 101 14.89 9.15 -10.39
C ARG A 101 13.92 7.95 -10.41
N LEU A 102 14.16 6.97 -11.28
CA LEU A 102 13.34 5.76 -11.42
C LEU A 102 14.18 4.50 -11.19
N GLN A 103 13.87 3.78 -10.11
CA GLN A 103 14.47 2.47 -9.83
C GLN A 103 13.65 1.31 -10.40
N GLY A 104 12.33 1.50 -10.52
CA GLY A 104 11.42 0.44 -10.91
C GLY A 104 9.98 0.90 -11.03
N VAL A 105 9.15 0.00 -11.57
CA VAL A 105 7.71 0.14 -11.64
C VAL A 105 7.05 -0.86 -10.68
N VAL A 106 6.01 -0.43 -9.98
CA VAL A 106 5.13 -1.31 -9.22
C VAL A 106 3.96 -1.70 -10.10
N PHE A 107 3.79 -2.99 -10.39
CA PHE A 107 2.78 -3.47 -11.35
C PHE A 107 1.82 -4.47 -10.72
N ALA A 108 0.61 -4.60 -11.29
CA ALA A 108 -0.38 -5.62 -10.90
C ALA A 108 -0.97 -6.37 -12.10
N ASP A 109 -0.52 -6.07 -13.32
CA ASP A 109 -1.03 -6.60 -14.58
C ASP A 109 0.15 -7.03 -15.48
N PHE A 110 0.28 -8.33 -15.74
CA PHE A 110 1.34 -8.86 -16.60
C PHE A 110 1.17 -8.49 -18.08
N TYR A 111 -0.04 -8.21 -18.54
CA TYR A 111 -0.23 -7.75 -19.91
C TYR A 111 0.41 -6.38 -20.10
N LEU A 112 0.21 -5.45 -19.14
CA LEU A 112 0.88 -4.16 -19.16
C LEU A 112 2.40 -4.34 -19.08
N LEU A 113 2.89 -5.17 -18.16
CA LEU A 113 4.33 -5.39 -17.99
C LEU A 113 4.97 -5.90 -19.28
N THR A 114 4.32 -6.84 -19.95
CA THR A 114 4.79 -7.39 -21.24
C THR A 114 4.71 -6.35 -22.37
N ALA A 115 3.65 -5.53 -22.39
CA ALA A 115 3.50 -4.45 -23.36
C ALA A 115 4.61 -3.40 -23.23
N LEU A 116 4.96 -3.02 -21.99
CA LEU A 116 6.09 -2.12 -21.70
C LEU A 116 7.42 -2.70 -22.14
N ALA A 117 7.69 -3.97 -21.81
CA ALA A 117 8.93 -4.64 -22.21
C ALA A 117 9.09 -4.70 -23.74
N LYS A 118 8.00 -4.91 -24.48
CA LYS A 118 8.01 -4.89 -25.95
C LYS A 118 8.21 -3.48 -26.50
N ALA A 119 7.60 -2.47 -25.88
CA ALA A 119 7.65 -1.09 -26.35
C ALA A 119 9.00 -0.42 -26.06
N ALA A 120 9.64 -0.73 -24.93
CA ALA A 120 10.86 -0.08 -24.45
C ALA A 120 11.85 -1.08 -23.81
N PRO A 121 12.36 -2.07 -24.56
CA PRO A 121 13.21 -3.13 -24.01
C PRO A 121 14.50 -2.60 -23.35
N SER A 122 15.10 -1.54 -23.93
CA SER A 122 16.31 -0.91 -23.38
C SER A 122 16.07 -0.35 -21.98
N LEU A 123 14.99 0.41 -21.79
CA LEU A 123 14.60 0.94 -20.48
C LEU A 123 14.27 -0.20 -19.51
N CYS A 124 13.41 -1.13 -19.92
CA CYS A 124 12.90 -2.18 -19.02
C CYS A 124 14.03 -3.07 -18.48
N SER A 125 15.08 -3.32 -19.27
CA SER A 125 16.27 -4.06 -18.85
C SER A 125 17.13 -3.37 -17.78
N GLN A 126 16.79 -2.14 -17.40
CA GLN A 126 17.54 -1.31 -16.43
C GLN A 126 16.72 -0.95 -15.18
N ILE A 127 15.43 -1.26 -15.15
CA ILE A 127 14.53 -0.93 -14.03
C ILE A 127 13.84 -2.17 -13.49
N GLU A 128 13.56 -2.18 -12.19
CA GLU A 128 12.90 -3.30 -11.53
C GLU A 128 11.39 -3.38 -11.87
N ALA A 129 10.88 -4.60 -12.01
CA ALA A 129 9.43 -4.85 -11.98
C ALA A 129 9.02 -5.36 -10.59
N VAL A 130 8.59 -4.45 -9.72
CA VAL A 130 8.18 -4.75 -8.34
C VAL A 130 6.71 -5.20 -8.32
N PRO A 131 6.41 -6.39 -7.81
CA PRO A 131 5.02 -6.85 -7.74
C PRO A 131 4.24 -6.02 -6.70
N SER A 132 3.06 -5.55 -7.10
CA SER A 132 2.11 -4.90 -6.20
C SER A 132 1.63 -5.88 -5.12
N ILE A 133 1.33 -5.35 -3.93
CA ILE A 133 0.64 -6.11 -2.88
C ILE A 133 -0.71 -6.70 -3.34
N ASN A 134 -1.30 -6.14 -4.41
CA ASN A 134 -2.54 -6.65 -4.99
C ASN A 134 -2.39 -8.03 -5.70
N PHE A 135 -1.17 -8.55 -5.83
CA PHE A 135 -0.97 -9.98 -6.14
C PHE A 135 -1.25 -10.91 -4.94
N MET A 136 -1.43 -10.34 -3.74
CA MET A 136 -1.77 -11.04 -2.50
C MET A 136 -0.76 -12.14 -2.19
N LEU A 137 0.52 -11.79 -2.06
CA LEU A 137 1.61 -12.74 -1.81
C LEU A 137 1.57 -13.26 -0.36
N ASP A 138 0.77 -14.31 -0.15
CA ASP A 138 0.49 -14.94 1.14
C ASP A 138 1.29 -16.23 1.40
N THR A 139 1.97 -16.76 0.38
CA THR A 139 2.80 -17.98 0.47
C THR A 139 4.12 -17.83 -0.28
N GLY A 140 5.14 -18.55 0.18
CA GLY A 140 6.44 -18.55 -0.49
C GLY A 140 6.40 -19.11 -1.92
N ALA A 141 5.56 -20.12 -2.17
CA ALA A 141 5.37 -20.68 -3.51
C ALA A 141 4.78 -19.66 -4.49
N LYS A 142 3.78 -18.89 -4.06
CA LYS A 142 3.16 -17.83 -4.87
C LYS A 142 4.15 -16.71 -5.19
N ALA A 143 4.91 -16.26 -4.19
CA ALA A 143 5.93 -15.22 -4.37
C ALA A 143 7.05 -15.66 -5.33
N VAL A 144 7.59 -16.88 -5.17
CA VAL A 144 8.63 -17.41 -6.06
C VAL A 144 8.11 -17.63 -7.47
N SER A 145 6.91 -18.17 -7.64
CA SER A 145 6.29 -18.35 -8.97
C SER A 145 6.15 -17.00 -9.70
N LEU A 146 5.70 -15.96 -8.98
CA LEU A 146 5.60 -14.60 -9.50
C LEU A 146 6.96 -14.04 -9.90
N TYR A 147 7.98 -14.20 -9.04
CA TYR A 147 9.35 -13.78 -9.30
C TYR A 147 9.89 -14.42 -10.58
N ARG A 148 9.76 -15.76 -10.73
CA ARG A 148 10.21 -16.48 -11.93
C ARG A 148 9.50 -16.00 -13.18
N ARG A 149 8.22 -15.63 -13.09
CA ARG A 149 7.51 -15.05 -14.23
C ARG A 149 8.09 -13.69 -14.61
N ILE A 150 8.41 -12.83 -13.63
CA ILE A 150 9.03 -11.52 -13.88
C ILE A 150 10.39 -11.68 -14.59
N GLU A 151 11.21 -12.66 -14.21
CA GLU A 151 12.50 -12.92 -14.90
C GLU A 151 12.35 -13.18 -16.41
N THR A 152 11.18 -13.63 -16.85
CA THR A 152 10.91 -13.90 -18.27
C THR A 152 10.42 -12.68 -19.07
N THR A 153 10.18 -11.53 -18.44
CA THR A 153 9.59 -10.36 -19.12
C THR A 153 10.62 -9.42 -19.73
N GLY A 154 11.91 -9.56 -19.39
CA GLY A 154 12.97 -8.65 -19.80
C GLY A 154 13.18 -7.45 -18.86
N PHE A 155 12.40 -7.35 -17.78
CA PHE A 155 12.67 -6.41 -16.69
C PHE A 155 13.80 -6.89 -15.78
N CYS A 156 14.45 -5.98 -15.05
CA CYS A 156 15.25 -6.39 -13.91
C CYS A 156 14.35 -7.08 -12.87
N PRO A 157 14.80 -8.22 -12.30
CA PRO A 157 14.07 -8.87 -11.22
C PRO A 157 13.96 -7.94 -10.01
N PRO A 158 12.85 -7.99 -9.25
CA PRO A 158 12.66 -7.11 -8.12
C PRO A 158 13.63 -7.43 -6.99
N THR A 159 14.13 -6.40 -6.30
CA THR A 159 14.94 -6.55 -5.09
C THR A 159 14.10 -6.57 -3.81
N ARG A 160 12.79 -6.33 -3.94
CA ARG A 160 11.83 -6.27 -2.83
C ARG A 160 10.45 -6.80 -3.20
N MET A 161 9.73 -7.31 -2.21
CA MET A 161 8.33 -7.70 -2.32
C MET A 161 7.54 -7.25 -1.09
N VAL A 162 6.30 -6.84 -1.31
CA VAL A 162 5.35 -6.59 -0.22
C VAL A 162 4.45 -7.82 -0.10
N LEU A 163 4.44 -8.44 1.07
CA LEU A 163 3.62 -9.63 1.34
C LEU A 163 2.16 -9.24 1.59
N ASP A 164 1.25 -10.20 1.47
CA ASP A 164 -0.18 -9.93 1.68
C ASP A 164 -0.47 -9.51 3.12
N ARG A 165 -1.45 -8.60 3.28
CA ARG A 165 -1.78 -8.06 4.60
C ARG A 165 -2.37 -9.13 5.52
N CYS A 166 -2.94 -10.21 5.01
CA CYS A 166 -3.45 -11.30 5.85
C CYS A 166 -2.37 -11.85 6.80
N LEU A 167 -1.10 -11.85 6.37
CA LEU A 167 0.04 -12.32 7.16
C LEU A 167 0.36 -11.42 8.36
N ASN A 168 -0.12 -10.18 8.39
CA ASN A 168 0.02 -9.30 9.56
C ASN A 168 -0.72 -9.89 10.78
N ARG A 169 -1.70 -10.79 10.58
CA ARG A 169 -2.50 -11.45 11.62
C ARG A 169 -2.17 -12.94 11.80
N ASP A 170 -1.17 -13.46 11.08
CA ASP A 170 -0.75 -14.86 11.12
C ASP A 170 0.78 -14.95 11.14
N LEU A 171 1.37 -14.88 12.33
CA LEU A 171 2.83 -14.91 12.49
C LEU A 171 3.42 -16.26 12.04
N ALA A 172 2.69 -17.36 12.22
CA ALA A 172 3.14 -18.67 11.78
C ALA A 172 3.18 -18.75 10.25
N GLY A 173 2.12 -18.29 9.58
CA GLY A 173 2.08 -18.15 8.13
C GLY A 173 3.15 -17.19 7.61
N LEU A 174 3.36 -16.05 8.28
CA LEU A 174 4.41 -15.09 7.92
C LEU A 174 5.80 -15.71 8.02
N GLN A 175 6.09 -16.47 9.09
CA GLN A 175 7.35 -17.18 9.26
C GLN A 175 7.54 -18.23 8.16
N ALA A 176 6.52 -19.03 7.87
CA ALA A 176 6.57 -20.05 6.82
C ALA A 176 6.81 -19.42 5.43
N THR A 177 6.10 -18.33 5.13
CA THR A 177 6.21 -17.60 3.87
C THR A 177 7.57 -16.94 3.71
N SER A 178 8.04 -16.19 4.72
CA SER A 178 9.35 -15.53 4.69
C SER A 178 10.50 -16.55 4.56
N THR A 179 10.46 -17.64 5.32
CA THR A 179 11.45 -18.73 5.23
C THR A 179 11.43 -19.38 3.84
N GLY A 180 10.23 -19.66 3.31
CA GLY A 180 10.06 -20.26 1.98
C GLY A 180 10.61 -19.39 0.85
N ILE A 181 10.43 -18.06 0.95
CA ILE A 181 10.99 -17.11 0.00
C ILE A 181 12.50 -17.05 0.15
N ARG A 182 13.03 -16.82 1.35
CA ARG A 182 14.47 -16.68 1.60
C ARG A 182 15.28 -17.91 1.22
N LYS A 183 14.69 -19.11 1.32
CA LYS A 183 15.31 -20.36 0.85
C LYS A 183 15.62 -20.34 -0.65
N GLN A 184 14.79 -19.68 -1.46
CA GLN A 184 14.96 -19.63 -2.93
C GLN A 184 15.52 -18.29 -3.42
N LEU A 185 15.28 -17.21 -2.68
CA LEU A 185 15.62 -15.83 -3.00
C LEU A 185 16.28 -15.17 -1.77
N PRO A 186 17.53 -15.51 -1.43
CA PRO A 186 18.16 -15.15 -0.15
C PRO A 186 18.37 -13.64 0.04
N HIS A 187 18.44 -12.88 -1.04
CA HIS A 187 18.63 -11.42 -1.02
C HIS A 187 17.33 -10.64 -1.20
N MET A 188 16.18 -11.30 -1.28
CA MET A 188 14.89 -10.64 -1.42
C MET A 188 14.53 -9.89 -0.14
N ARG A 189 14.29 -8.58 -0.25
CA ARG A 189 13.74 -7.79 0.86
C ARG A 189 12.24 -8.00 0.95
N LEU A 190 11.76 -8.36 2.14
CA LEU A 190 10.35 -8.59 2.42
C LEU A 190 9.79 -7.40 3.20
N LEU A 191 8.65 -6.89 2.78
CA LEU A 191 7.96 -5.79 3.44
C LEU A 191 6.52 -6.19 3.78
N LEU A 192 5.96 -5.59 4.84
CA LEU A 192 4.52 -5.65 5.15
C LEU A 192 3.87 -4.30 4.91
N LEU A 193 2.64 -4.29 4.38
CA LEU A 193 1.85 -3.06 4.35
C LEU A 193 1.22 -2.83 5.72
N ALA A 194 1.65 -1.75 6.38
CA ALA A 194 1.30 -1.54 7.79
C ALA A 194 -0.08 -0.88 7.95
N ASN A 195 -0.36 0.18 7.19
CA ASN A 195 -1.44 1.12 7.51
C ASN A 195 -2.66 1.06 6.56
N GLU A 196 -2.88 -0.01 5.79
CA GLU A 196 -4.05 -0.07 4.89
C GLU A 196 -5.37 -0.18 5.68
N GLY A 197 -5.41 -1.05 6.69
CA GLY A 197 -6.61 -1.23 7.52
C GLY A 197 -7.80 -1.90 6.81
N CYS A 198 -7.55 -2.85 5.90
CA CYS A 198 -8.63 -3.65 5.28
C CYS A 198 -9.32 -4.59 6.27
N LEU A 199 -10.40 -5.25 5.86
CA LEU A 199 -10.93 -6.42 6.58
C LEU A 199 -9.92 -7.58 6.51
N LEU A 200 -9.87 -8.42 7.53
CA LEU A 200 -9.10 -9.67 7.49
C LEU A 200 -9.69 -10.58 6.40
N HIS A 201 -8.86 -11.04 5.46
CA HIS A 201 -9.29 -11.79 4.26
C HIS A 201 -10.44 -11.10 3.49
N CYS A 202 -10.35 -9.77 3.33
CA CYS A 202 -11.41 -8.94 2.76
C CYS A 202 -12.06 -9.54 1.49
N PRO A 203 -13.34 -9.95 1.54
CA PRO A 203 -14.02 -10.57 0.40
C PRO A 203 -14.26 -9.58 -0.74
N PHE A 204 -14.30 -8.29 -0.42
CA PHE A 204 -14.51 -7.22 -1.40
C PHE A 204 -13.27 -6.90 -2.22
N LYS A 205 -12.06 -7.27 -1.77
CA LYS A 205 -10.82 -6.72 -2.33
C LYS A 205 -10.64 -6.98 -3.83
N PRO A 206 -10.87 -8.19 -4.38
CA PRO A 206 -10.74 -8.43 -5.82
C PRO A 206 -11.71 -7.57 -6.66
N ALA A 207 -12.96 -7.44 -6.21
CA ALA A 207 -13.98 -6.64 -6.88
C ALA A 207 -13.68 -5.14 -6.75
N HIS A 208 -13.31 -4.69 -5.55
CA HIS A 208 -12.91 -3.31 -5.26
C HIS A 208 -11.75 -2.87 -6.16
N ASP A 209 -10.66 -3.63 -6.23
CA ASP A 209 -9.51 -3.29 -7.09
C ASP A 209 -9.88 -3.27 -8.58
N SER A 210 -10.82 -4.12 -9.00
CA SER A 210 -11.31 -4.16 -10.38
C SER A 210 -12.22 -2.97 -10.70
N LEU A 211 -13.13 -2.61 -9.79
CA LEU A 211 -13.98 -1.43 -9.93
C LEU A 211 -13.12 -0.15 -9.99
N MET A 212 -12.07 -0.09 -9.19
CA MET A 212 -11.10 1.00 -9.24
C MET A 212 -10.45 1.13 -10.62
N ALA A 213 -9.90 0.01 -11.14
CA ALA A 213 -9.32 -0.01 -12.47
C ALA A 213 -10.33 0.37 -13.55
N LEU A 214 -11.57 -0.12 -13.46
CA LEU A 214 -12.64 0.19 -14.40
C LEU A 214 -13.00 1.69 -14.39
N SER A 215 -13.21 2.27 -13.21
CA SER A 215 -13.54 3.70 -13.08
C SER A 215 -12.41 4.59 -13.62
N ARG A 216 -11.14 4.22 -13.41
CA ARG A 216 -9.98 4.94 -13.97
C ARG A 216 -9.98 4.92 -15.49
N MET A 217 -10.34 3.80 -16.12
CA MET A 217 -10.41 3.72 -17.58
C MET A 217 -11.60 4.46 -18.18
N GLN A 218 -12.73 4.52 -17.47
CA GLN A 218 -13.94 5.18 -17.95
C GLN A 218 -13.94 6.70 -17.73
N GLY A 219 -12.93 7.25 -17.04
CA GLY A 219 -12.86 8.67 -16.70
C GLY A 219 -13.99 9.14 -15.76
N GLY A 220 -14.63 8.21 -15.06
CA GLY A 220 -15.71 8.50 -14.11
C GLY A 220 -15.19 8.96 -12.74
N PRO A 221 -16.09 9.48 -11.87
CA PRO A 221 -15.73 9.81 -10.49
C PRO A 221 -15.22 8.57 -9.75
N ALA A 222 -14.51 8.80 -8.65
CA ALA A 222 -14.06 7.74 -7.74
C ALA A 222 -15.29 7.00 -7.19
N CYS A 223 -15.59 5.86 -7.81
CA CYS A 223 -16.80 5.08 -7.52
C CYS A 223 -16.64 4.25 -6.24
N ASP A 224 -15.46 4.24 -5.61
CA ASP A 224 -15.13 3.37 -4.49
C ASP A 224 -15.71 3.85 -3.16
N ALA A 225 -15.63 5.14 -2.86
CA ALA A 225 -15.97 5.63 -1.53
C ALA A 225 -17.46 5.49 -1.22
N SER A 226 -18.34 5.79 -2.18
CA SER A 226 -19.79 5.58 -2.04
C SER A 226 -20.17 4.10 -2.05
N LEU A 227 -19.60 3.29 -2.95
CA LEU A 227 -19.86 1.84 -2.99
C LEU A 227 -19.41 1.15 -1.70
N ASN A 228 -18.23 1.49 -1.18
CA ASN A 228 -17.73 0.91 0.08
C ASN A 228 -18.57 1.34 1.28
N ARG A 229 -19.06 2.59 1.30
CA ARG A 229 -19.99 3.09 2.32
C ARG A 229 -21.36 2.42 2.27
N ASP A 230 -21.90 2.18 1.09
CA ASP A 230 -23.30 1.72 0.95
C ASP A 230 -23.39 0.18 0.93
N LEU A 231 -22.40 -0.48 0.32
CA LEU A 231 -22.42 -1.91 0.00
C LEU A 231 -21.18 -2.69 0.47
N GLY A 232 -20.10 -2.00 0.87
CA GLY A 232 -18.79 -2.62 1.07
C GLY A 232 -18.24 -2.55 2.49
N CYS A 233 -16.90 -2.51 2.59
CA CYS A 233 -16.20 -2.68 3.86
C CYS A 233 -16.39 -1.51 4.84
N THR A 234 -16.53 -0.28 4.36
CA THR A 234 -16.75 0.89 5.23
C THR A 234 -18.05 0.75 6.02
N ARG A 235 -19.12 0.28 5.37
CA ARG A 235 -20.37 -0.08 6.06
C ARG A 235 -20.13 -1.14 7.12
N LEU A 236 -19.38 -2.19 6.79
CA LEU A 236 -19.15 -3.30 7.70
C LEU A 236 -18.40 -2.85 8.96
N PHE A 237 -17.34 -2.06 8.82
CA PHE A 237 -16.64 -1.48 9.96
C PHE A 237 -17.54 -0.58 10.83
N HIS A 238 -18.46 0.16 10.20
CA HIS A 238 -19.42 0.98 10.93
C HIS A 238 -20.48 0.14 11.67
N ASP A 239 -21.02 -0.90 11.04
CA ASP A 239 -22.11 -1.71 11.60
C ASP A 239 -21.58 -2.76 12.59
N GLN A 240 -20.34 -3.23 12.42
CA GLN A 240 -19.65 -4.25 13.21
C GLN A 240 -18.26 -3.73 13.64
N PRO A 241 -18.17 -2.88 14.67
CA PRO A 241 -16.94 -2.21 15.05
C PRO A 241 -15.83 -3.16 15.55
N GLU A 242 -16.14 -4.41 15.91
CA GLU A 242 -15.14 -5.44 16.19
C GLU A 242 -14.22 -5.73 15.00
N GLU A 243 -14.66 -5.46 13.76
CA GLU A 243 -13.84 -5.60 12.56
C GLU A 243 -12.62 -4.66 12.56
N ILE A 244 -12.70 -3.52 13.24
CA ILE A 244 -11.58 -2.58 13.39
C ILE A 244 -10.38 -3.29 14.04
N PHE A 245 -10.63 -4.11 15.06
CA PHE A 245 -9.61 -4.87 15.78
C PHE A 245 -9.22 -6.17 15.07
N ARG A 246 -10.08 -6.72 14.21
CA ARG A 246 -9.75 -7.88 13.37
C ARG A 246 -8.84 -7.51 12.20
N SER A 247 -8.90 -6.25 11.75
CA SER A 247 -8.10 -5.71 10.65
C SER A 247 -6.61 -6.05 10.77
N PRO A 248 -5.93 -6.41 9.66
CA PRO A 248 -4.48 -6.59 9.62
C PRO A 248 -3.68 -5.28 9.70
N LEU A 249 -4.20 -4.27 10.40
CA LEU A 249 -3.49 -3.02 10.67
C LEU A 249 -2.30 -3.29 11.59
N ILE A 250 -1.12 -2.84 11.21
CA ILE A 250 0.07 -2.84 12.07
C ILE A 250 0.20 -1.44 12.64
N ARG A 251 0.07 -1.28 13.95
CA ARG A 251 0.28 0.03 14.58
C ARG A 251 1.77 0.36 14.69
N PRO A 252 2.16 1.64 14.80
CA PRO A 252 3.54 2.03 15.06
C PRO A 252 4.18 1.31 16.26
N GLU A 253 3.40 1.05 17.30
CA GLU A 253 3.84 0.38 18.53
C GLU A 253 4.13 -1.12 18.32
N ASP A 254 3.50 -1.73 17.31
CA ASP A 254 3.54 -3.17 17.08
C ASP A 254 4.61 -3.59 16.05
N LEU A 255 5.36 -2.65 15.47
CA LEU A 255 6.36 -2.92 14.42
C LEU A 255 7.39 -3.98 14.85
N GLY A 256 7.83 -3.95 16.11
CA GLY A 256 8.82 -4.89 16.64
C GLY A 256 8.33 -6.35 16.70
N LEU A 257 7.01 -6.60 16.61
CA LEU A 257 6.46 -7.96 16.53
C LEU A 257 6.92 -8.70 15.27
N TYR A 258 7.31 -7.96 14.23
CA TYR A 258 7.66 -8.51 12.93
C TYR A 258 9.16 -8.65 12.69
N ASP A 259 9.98 -8.30 13.70
CA ASP A 259 11.43 -8.40 13.66
C ASP A 259 11.88 -9.84 13.33
N GLY A 260 12.80 -9.97 12.38
CA GLY A 260 13.34 -11.27 11.93
C GLY A 260 12.49 -11.99 10.88
N PHE A 261 11.24 -11.58 10.65
CA PHE A 261 10.43 -12.11 9.55
C PHE A 261 10.57 -11.27 8.26
N VAL A 262 10.65 -9.94 8.41
CA VAL A 262 10.67 -8.98 7.29
C VAL A 262 11.76 -7.92 7.48
N ASP A 263 12.07 -7.18 6.41
CA ASP A 263 13.15 -6.19 6.35
C ASP A 263 12.65 -4.73 6.46
N GLY A 264 11.33 -4.51 6.40
CA GLY A 264 10.73 -3.19 6.53
C GLY A 264 9.22 -3.18 6.31
N PHE A 265 8.67 -1.98 6.19
CA PHE A 265 7.23 -1.77 6.06
C PHE A 265 6.90 -0.84 4.91
N LYS A 266 5.79 -1.07 4.24
CA LYS A 266 5.19 -0.13 3.30
C LYS A 266 4.11 0.67 4.02
N LEU A 267 4.09 1.98 3.79
CA LEU A 267 2.95 2.84 4.13
C LEU A 267 2.17 3.19 2.86
N CYS A 268 0.85 3.27 2.94
CA CYS A 268 -0.05 3.74 1.89
C CYS A 268 -0.81 5.00 2.33
N GLY A 269 -1.77 5.44 1.51
CA GLY A 269 -2.53 6.67 1.74
C GLY A 269 -2.02 7.89 0.98
N ARG A 270 -1.36 7.68 -0.17
CA ARG A 270 -0.96 8.75 -1.12
C ARG A 270 -2.09 9.77 -1.38
N THR A 271 -3.33 9.30 -1.36
CA THR A 271 -4.55 10.08 -1.60
C THR A 271 -5.11 10.74 -0.36
N ARG A 272 -4.35 10.88 0.73
CA ARG A 272 -4.80 11.52 1.97
C ARG A 272 -4.21 12.92 2.19
N GLY A 273 -3.39 13.38 1.23
CA GLY A 273 -2.74 14.69 1.26
C GLY A 273 -1.51 14.75 2.16
N ALA A 274 -0.68 15.77 1.93
CA ALA A 274 0.63 15.92 2.56
C ALA A 274 0.57 16.09 4.09
N ARG A 275 -0.44 16.79 4.62
CA ARG A 275 -0.64 16.97 6.06
C ARG A 275 -0.85 15.64 6.77
N THR A 276 -1.76 14.82 6.24
CA THR A 276 -2.08 13.51 6.83
C THR A 276 -0.90 12.55 6.71
N LEU A 277 -0.22 12.53 5.57
CA LEU A 277 1.00 11.74 5.39
C LEU A 277 2.13 12.19 6.33
N THR A 278 2.24 13.49 6.64
CA THR A 278 3.19 14.02 7.62
C THR A 278 2.93 13.45 9.01
N SER A 279 1.68 13.51 9.49
CA SER A 279 1.29 12.94 10.78
C SER A 279 1.52 11.43 10.84
N LEU A 280 1.13 10.72 9.77
CA LEU A 280 1.34 9.27 9.63
C LEU A 280 2.84 8.93 9.72
N LEU A 281 3.69 9.62 8.96
CA LEU A 281 5.11 9.37 8.93
C LEU A 281 5.75 9.62 10.30
N HIS A 282 5.36 10.69 10.99
CA HIS A 282 5.82 10.93 12.36
C HIS A 282 5.46 9.79 13.31
N ALA A 283 4.23 9.26 13.22
CA ALA A 283 3.79 8.17 14.06
C ALA A 283 4.67 6.91 13.90
N TYR A 284 4.87 6.46 12.66
CA TYR A 284 5.69 5.28 12.36
C TYR A 284 7.19 5.49 12.62
N MET A 285 7.70 6.70 12.40
CA MET A 285 9.10 7.01 12.70
C MET A 285 9.33 7.09 14.22
N ASN A 286 8.36 7.55 15.00
CA ASN A 286 8.50 7.60 16.45
C ASN A 286 8.09 6.29 17.15
N GLY A 287 7.49 5.34 16.43
CA GLY A 287 7.04 4.05 16.98
C GLY A 287 5.83 4.19 17.91
N GLN A 288 5.11 5.31 17.83
CA GLN A 288 3.94 5.59 18.69
C GLN A 288 2.97 6.53 17.99
N TYR A 289 1.68 6.32 18.23
CA TYR A 289 0.60 7.22 17.85
C TYR A 289 -0.32 7.55 19.03
N VAL A 290 -0.59 8.84 19.22
CA VAL A 290 -1.56 9.33 20.21
C VAL A 290 -2.69 9.99 19.43
N GLY A 291 -3.87 9.38 19.44
CA GLY A 291 -5.02 9.86 18.67
C GLY A 291 -6.02 8.76 18.33
N ASN A 292 -6.88 9.05 17.36
CA ASN A 292 -7.89 8.12 16.87
C ASN A 292 -7.23 7.07 15.95
N LEU A 293 -7.26 5.78 16.32
CA LEU A 293 -6.68 4.68 15.53
C LEU A 293 -7.10 4.72 14.05
N LEU A 294 -8.35 5.11 13.78
CA LEU A 294 -8.90 5.13 12.42
C LEU A 294 -8.15 6.11 11.49
N GLU A 295 -7.52 7.15 12.04
CA GLU A 295 -6.71 8.10 11.26
C GLU A 295 -5.38 7.49 10.78
N LEU A 296 -4.89 6.40 11.38
CA LEU A 296 -3.72 5.70 10.86
C LEU A 296 -4.06 4.88 9.60
N ALA A 297 -5.27 4.35 9.54
CA ALA A 297 -5.68 3.36 8.56
C ALA A 297 -6.29 3.98 7.29
N ASP A 298 -5.65 3.79 6.14
CA ASP A 298 -6.10 4.32 4.84
C ASP A 298 -7.56 3.97 4.52
N THR A 299 -7.97 2.73 4.77
CA THR A 299 -9.34 2.26 4.48
C THR A 299 -10.37 2.79 5.49
N MET A 300 -9.97 2.94 6.76
CA MET A 300 -10.90 3.26 7.85
C MET A 300 -10.97 4.75 8.16
N GLU A 301 -10.09 5.59 7.60
CA GLU A 301 -10.04 7.01 7.94
C GLU A 301 -11.36 7.74 7.69
N CYS A 302 -12.10 7.40 6.64
CA CYS A 302 -13.43 7.99 6.41
C CYS A 302 -14.40 7.83 7.60
N LEU A 303 -14.17 6.85 8.49
CA LEU A 303 -14.93 6.62 9.71
C LEU A 303 -14.43 7.42 10.91
N SER A 304 -13.24 8.04 10.84
CA SER A 304 -12.65 8.82 11.94
C SER A 304 -13.49 10.03 12.35
N HIS A 305 -14.38 10.51 11.48
CA HIS A 305 -15.31 11.60 11.75
C HIS A 305 -16.58 11.17 12.51
N VAL A 306 -16.85 9.87 12.56
CA VAL A 306 -18.10 9.32 13.14
C VAL A 306 -17.83 8.30 14.24
N MET A 307 -16.60 7.77 14.29
CA MET A 307 -16.11 6.87 15.31
C MET A 307 -14.73 7.29 15.81
N PHE A 308 -14.51 7.10 17.10
CA PHE A 308 -13.24 7.34 17.76
C PHE A 308 -12.77 6.08 18.50
N VAL A 309 -11.54 5.67 18.25
CA VAL A 309 -10.86 4.59 18.96
C VAL A 309 -9.56 5.12 19.54
N ASP A 310 -9.46 5.22 20.86
CA ASP A 310 -8.25 5.71 21.52
C ASP A 310 -7.11 4.70 21.36
N ASN A 311 -6.14 5.01 20.49
CA ASN A 311 -5.00 4.12 20.23
C ASN A 311 -4.22 3.79 21.51
N THR A 312 -4.15 4.73 22.46
CA THR A 312 -3.33 4.59 23.67
C THR A 312 -3.93 3.63 24.70
N ARG A 313 -5.24 3.35 24.59
CA ARG A 313 -5.94 2.41 25.48
C ARG A 313 -5.87 0.96 25.01
N ILE A 314 -5.41 0.71 23.78
CA ILE A 314 -5.29 -0.66 23.25
C ILE A 314 -4.13 -1.37 23.97
N PRO A 315 -4.35 -2.56 24.56
CA PRO A 315 -3.31 -3.27 25.29
C PRO A 315 -2.06 -3.52 24.43
N GLN A 316 -0.86 -3.32 25.00
CA GLN A 316 0.40 -3.59 24.28
C GLN A 316 0.53 -5.06 23.85
N THR A 317 -0.08 -5.99 24.57
CA THR A 317 -0.10 -7.41 24.23
C THR A 317 -1.07 -7.75 23.11
N PHE A 318 -1.95 -6.83 22.71
CA PHE A 318 -3.03 -7.08 21.76
C PHE A 318 -2.53 -7.68 20.46
N ALA A 319 -1.55 -7.05 19.80
CA ALA A 319 -1.07 -7.52 18.49
C ALA A 319 -0.54 -8.95 18.55
N ALA A 320 0.27 -9.27 19.58
CA ALA A 320 0.80 -10.62 19.78
C ALA A 320 -0.31 -11.64 20.08
N THR A 321 -1.25 -11.33 20.99
CA THR A 321 -2.39 -12.20 21.30
C THR A 321 -3.24 -12.44 20.07
N ALA A 322 -3.56 -11.37 19.36
CA ALA A 322 -4.45 -11.42 18.24
C ALA A 322 -3.77 -12.19 17.08
N ALA A 323 -2.45 -12.04 16.85
CA ALA A 323 -1.77 -12.72 15.75
C ALA A 323 -1.52 -14.23 15.99
N GLY A 324 -1.73 -14.69 17.22
CA GLY A 324 -1.73 -16.10 17.60
C GLY A 324 -3.11 -16.68 17.89
N CYS A 325 -4.20 -15.93 17.68
CA CYS A 325 -5.55 -16.43 17.96
C CYS A 325 -6.03 -17.36 16.84
N GLY A 326 -6.82 -18.39 17.19
CA GLY A 326 -7.30 -19.39 16.23
C GLY A 326 -8.41 -18.93 15.28
N LEU A 327 -8.71 -17.63 15.25
CA LEU A 327 -9.79 -17.00 14.47
C LEU A 327 -11.22 -17.51 14.74
N ASP A 328 -11.41 -18.39 15.71
CA ASP A 328 -12.73 -18.72 16.29
C ASP A 328 -13.22 -17.54 17.15
N CYS A 329 -13.74 -16.53 16.48
CA CYS A 329 -14.14 -15.27 17.10
C CYS A 329 -15.33 -15.42 18.04
N ASP A 330 -16.20 -16.40 17.79
CA ASP A 330 -17.39 -16.65 18.61
C ASP A 330 -17.00 -17.21 19.98
N ALA A 331 -16.01 -18.12 20.03
CA ALA A 331 -15.45 -18.61 21.28
C ALA A 331 -14.50 -17.60 21.95
N CYS A 332 -13.75 -16.82 21.17
CA CYS A 332 -12.69 -15.94 21.67
C CYS A 332 -13.21 -14.63 22.29
N GLY A 333 -14.10 -13.90 21.60
CA GLY A 333 -14.68 -12.64 22.09
C GLY A 333 -13.74 -11.42 22.20
N LEU A 334 -12.41 -11.58 22.06
CA LEU A 334 -11.42 -10.51 22.29
C LEU A 334 -11.71 -9.21 21.53
N CYS A 335 -11.88 -9.28 20.20
CA CYS A 335 -12.10 -8.09 19.37
C CYS A 335 -13.45 -7.43 19.66
N ARG A 336 -14.47 -8.21 20.03
CA ARG A 336 -15.79 -7.71 20.42
C ARG A 336 -15.70 -6.95 21.74
N GLY A 337 -15.04 -7.52 22.75
CA GLY A 337 -14.83 -6.85 24.04
C GLY A 337 -14.04 -5.54 23.91
N LEU A 338 -13.01 -5.51 23.07
CA LEU A 338 -12.27 -4.26 22.79
C LEU A 338 -13.14 -3.22 22.07
N ALA A 339 -13.99 -3.65 21.13
CA ALA A 339 -14.91 -2.74 20.47
C ALA A 339 -15.93 -2.14 21.43
N GLU A 340 -16.50 -2.94 22.32
CA GLU A 340 -17.44 -2.49 23.35
C GLU A 340 -16.82 -1.50 24.34
N ASP A 341 -15.54 -1.67 24.70
CA ASP A 341 -14.84 -0.78 25.64
C ASP A 341 -14.25 0.49 24.99
N LEU A 342 -13.72 0.38 23.77
CA LEU A 342 -12.87 1.42 23.19
C LEU A 342 -13.50 2.22 22.06
N VAL A 343 -14.52 1.69 21.37
CA VAL A 343 -15.12 2.37 20.21
C VAL A 343 -16.21 3.32 20.69
N ARG A 344 -16.01 4.61 20.44
CA ARG A 344 -17.01 5.65 20.71
C ARG A 344 -17.61 6.12 19.40
N ARG A 345 -18.94 6.12 19.29
CA ARG A 345 -19.65 6.73 18.15
C ARG A 345 -19.89 8.20 18.46
N GLU A 346 -19.34 9.08 17.63
CA GLU A 346 -19.45 10.53 17.79
C GLU A 346 -20.60 11.12 16.95
N GLN A 347 -21.00 10.43 15.87
CA GLN A 347 -22.10 10.82 15.00
C GLN A 347 -22.95 9.60 14.59
N PRO A 348 -24.24 9.80 14.24
CA PRO A 348 -25.17 8.70 14.01
C PRO A 348 -24.98 7.94 12.69
N GLY A 349 -24.19 8.44 11.73
CA GLY A 349 -23.98 7.77 10.45
C GLY A 349 -22.80 8.31 9.67
N ILE A 350 -22.36 7.54 8.67
CA ILE A 350 -21.23 7.88 7.79
C ILE A 350 -21.65 9.08 6.93
N ALA A 351 -20.89 10.17 6.99
CA ALA A 351 -21.16 11.34 6.17
C ALA A 351 -21.23 10.97 4.67
N PRO A 352 -22.09 11.63 3.87
CA PRO A 352 -21.99 11.54 2.43
C PRO A 352 -20.56 11.89 2.01
N VAL A 353 -20.02 11.15 1.06
CA VAL A 353 -18.76 11.56 0.42
C VAL A 353 -19.14 12.74 -0.46
N ASP A 354 -18.59 13.92 -0.18
CA ASP A 354 -18.76 15.08 -1.05
C ASP A 354 -18.27 14.69 -2.45
N THR A 355 -19.20 14.66 -3.40
CA THR A 355 -18.99 14.27 -4.81
C THR A 355 -18.35 15.36 -5.62
#